data_AF-A0A9E5SG60-F1
#
_entry.id   AF-A0A9E5SG60-F1
#
_cell.length_a   1.000
_cell.length_b   1.000
_cell.length_c   1.000
_cell.angle_alpha   90.00
_cell.angle_beta   90.00
_cell.angle_gamma   90.00
#
_symmetry.space_group_name_H-M   'P 1'
#
loop_
_entity.id
_entity.type
_entity.pdbx_description
1 polymer ?
#
loop_
_entity_poly.entity_id
_entity_poly.type
_entity_poly.pdbx_seq_one_letter_code
_entity_poly.pdbx_strand_id
1 'polypeptide(L)'
;MTDRSKGINSSTVQSAKSRLREIILYIIFGGLTTLVNLITYRLLSYIAGGPAMSLSIFVCINVISWAVAVTFAYIVNRVFVFQSSGNPFRELITFVSARIVTLIVFEIGLSVLMVVILERGLDTPKQTELLNFYGFSISWADLIKIGVQVCVVIANYLFSKIFIFKKVVVSDTGSEAIDAPKEADSIGASK
;
A
#
# COMPACT_ATOMS: atom_id res chain seq x y z
N MET A 1 -15.41 29.21 29.85
CA MET A 1 -14.08 28.72 29.36
C MET A 1 -14.00 27.21 29.16
N THR A 2 -15.05 26.44 29.47
CA THR A 2 -15.06 24.95 29.45
C THR A 2 -15.53 24.30 28.14
N ASP A 3 -16.15 25.07 27.24
CA ASP A 3 -16.79 24.48 26.05
C ASP A 3 -15.83 24.25 24.88
N ARG A 4 -14.81 25.11 24.74
CA ARG A 4 -13.79 24.99 23.69
C ARG A 4 -12.89 23.77 23.88
N SER A 5 -12.71 23.29 25.11
CA SER A 5 -11.89 22.11 25.44
C SER A 5 -12.53 20.78 24.99
N LYS A 6 -13.86 20.64 25.12
CA LYS A 6 -14.58 19.43 24.69
C LYS A 6 -14.57 19.25 23.16
N GLY A 7 -14.70 20.34 22.40
CA GLY A 7 -14.62 20.31 20.93
C GLY A 7 -13.23 20.01 20.36
N ILE A 8 -12.16 20.46 21.04
CA ILE A 8 -10.78 20.15 20.63
C ILE A 8 -10.46 18.66 20.85
N ASN A 9 -10.95 18.08 21.95
CA ASN A 9 -10.74 16.67 22.23
C ASN A 9 -11.50 15.75 21.26
N SER A 10 -12.73 16.10 20.85
CA SER A 10 -13.50 15.25 19.92
C SER A 10 -12.92 15.24 18.50
N SER A 11 -12.51 16.39 17.98
CA SER A 11 -11.89 16.51 16.64
C SER A 11 -10.52 15.84 16.57
N THR A 12 -9.69 15.98 17.61
CA THR A 12 -8.38 15.30 17.70
C THR A 12 -8.53 13.78 17.77
N VAL A 13 -9.45 13.27 18.61
CA VAL A 13 -9.73 11.83 18.74
C VAL A 13 -10.30 11.23 17.45
N GLN A 14 -11.18 11.96 16.75
CA GLN A 14 -11.75 11.52 15.48
C GLN A 14 -10.69 11.47 14.36
N SER A 15 -9.76 12.43 14.36
CA SER A 15 -8.59 12.43 13.46
C SER A 15 -7.63 11.26 13.74
N ALA A 16 -7.41 10.91 15.01
CA ALA A 16 -6.55 9.79 15.39
C ALA A 16 -7.19 8.43 15.00
N LYS A 17 -8.48 8.26 15.26
CA LYS A 17 -9.23 7.04 14.92
C LYS A 17 -9.26 6.77 13.41
N SER A 18 -9.44 7.80 12.60
CA SER A 18 -9.41 7.67 11.13
C SER A 18 -8.03 7.28 10.60
N ARG A 19 -6.95 7.89 11.13
CA ARG A 19 -5.57 7.51 10.77
C ARG A 19 -5.24 6.08 11.17
N LEU A 20 -5.65 5.64 12.35
CA LEU A 20 -5.42 4.26 12.81
C LEU A 20 -6.15 3.25 11.91
N ARG A 21 -7.41 3.53 11.55
CA ARG A 21 -8.17 2.71 10.59
C ARG A 21 -7.44 2.59 9.25
N GLU A 22 -6.92 3.68 8.72
CA GLU A 22 -6.15 3.67 7.46
C GLU A 22 -4.91 2.78 7.57
N ILE A 23 -4.12 2.91 8.64
CA ILE A 23 -2.90 2.10 8.86
C ILE A 23 -3.27 0.62 8.94
N ILE A 24 -4.27 0.26 9.75
CA ILE A 24 -4.71 -1.13 9.92
C ILE A 24 -5.17 -1.70 8.58
N LEU A 25 -6.03 -0.98 7.86
CA LEU A 25 -6.52 -1.46 6.55
C LEU A 25 -5.37 -1.58 5.54
N TYR A 26 -4.42 -0.65 5.51
CA TYR A 26 -3.28 -0.73 4.61
C TYR A 26 -2.41 -1.96 4.90
N ILE A 27 -2.18 -2.27 6.17
CA ILE A 27 -1.41 -3.47 6.56
C ILE A 27 -2.15 -4.75 6.17
N ILE A 28 -3.47 -4.82 6.43
CA ILE A 28 -4.30 -5.98 6.05
C ILE A 28 -4.29 -6.18 4.54
N PHE A 29 -4.54 -5.12 3.76
CA PHE A 29 -4.51 -5.19 2.31
C PHE A 29 -3.10 -5.43 1.75
N GLY A 30 -2.06 -4.98 2.46
CA GLY A 30 -0.67 -5.33 2.18
C GLY A 30 -0.42 -6.83 2.30
N GLY A 31 -0.85 -7.45 3.40
CA GLY A 31 -0.80 -8.90 3.59
C GLY A 31 -1.60 -9.66 2.52
N LEU A 32 -2.80 -9.18 2.20
CA LEU A 32 -3.64 -9.77 1.16
C LEU A 32 -3.01 -9.63 -0.24
N THR A 33 -2.33 -8.52 -0.52
CA THR A 33 -1.57 -8.32 -1.77
C THR A 33 -0.48 -9.37 -1.91
N THR A 34 0.23 -9.68 -0.83
CA THR A 34 1.24 -10.75 -0.81
C THR A 34 0.61 -12.12 -1.08
N LEU A 35 -0.58 -12.40 -0.50
CA LEU A 35 -1.32 -13.63 -0.79
C LEU A 35 -1.76 -13.71 -2.25
N VAL A 36 -2.27 -12.62 -2.82
CA VAL A 36 -2.64 -12.53 -4.24
C VAL A 36 -1.43 -12.81 -5.13
N ASN A 37 -0.27 -12.20 -4.82
CA ASN A 37 0.97 -12.45 -5.54
C ASN A 37 1.35 -13.95 -5.48
N LEU A 38 1.35 -14.52 -4.28
CA LEU A 38 1.76 -15.91 -4.05
C LEU A 38 0.81 -16.90 -4.74
N ILE A 39 -0.50 -16.70 -4.63
CA ILE A 39 -1.50 -17.56 -5.28
C ILE A 39 -1.37 -17.46 -6.81
N THR A 40 -1.25 -16.25 -7.35
CA THR A 40 -1.08 -16.03 -8.80
C THR A 40 0.19 -16.71 -9.29
N TYR A 41 1.30 -16.52 -8.58
CA TYR A 41 2.58 -17.18 -8.90
C TYR A 41 2.45 -18.70 -8.87
N ARG A 42 1.86 -19.26 -7.82
CA ARG A 42 1.71 -20.72 -7.65
C ARG A 42 0.84 -21.33 -8.74
N LEU A 43 -0.29 -20.69 -9.05
CA LEU A 43 -1.21 -21.16 -10.09
C LEU A 43 -0.54 -21.12 -11.47
N LEU A 44 0.07 -19.98 -11.82
CA LEU A 44 0.79 -19.82 -13.09
C LEU A 44 2.00 -20.77 -13.19
N SER A 45 2.71 -21.00 -12.08
CA SER A 45 3.85 -21.92 -12.06
C SER A 45 3.41 -23.37 -12.23
N TYR A 46 2.28 -23.75 -11.64
CA TYR A 46 1.72 -25.10 -11.79
C TYR A 46 1.33 -25.40 -13.25
N ILE A 47 0.64 -24.48 -13.92
CA ILE A 47 0.26 -24.66 -15.33
C ILE A 47 1.45 -24.66 -16.29
N ALA A 48 2.56 -24.02 -15.92
CA ALA A 48 3.75 -23.87 -16.75
C ALA A 48 4.81 -24.97 -16.57
N GLY A 49 4.47 -26.07 -15.88
CA GLY A 49 5.36 -27.23 -15.70
C GLY A 49 6.09 -27.29 -14.36
N GLY A 50 5.73 -26.42 -13.41
CA GLY A 50 6.22 -26.49 -12.04
C GLY A 50 7.72 -26.20 -11.89
N PRO A 51 8.44 -26.93 -11.03
CA PRO A 51 9.86 -26.65 -10.72
C PRO A 51 10.83 -26.82 -11.89
N ALA A 52 10.45 -27.53 -12.97
CA ALA A 52 11.31 -27.84 -14.12
C ALA A 52 11.23 -26.78 -15.24
N MET A 53 10.63 -25.63 -14.96
CA MET A 53 10.36 -24.59 -15.94
C MET A 53 11.62 -23.80 -16.33
N SER A 54 11.69 -23.37 -17.60
CA SER A 54 12.72 -22.45 -18.10
C SER A 54 12.78 -21.15 -17.28
N LEU A 55 13.99 -20.61 -17.12
CA LEU A 55 14.24 -19.31 -16.49
C LEU A 55 13.42 -18.17 -17.13
N SER A 56 13.25 -18.18 -18.45
CA SER A 56 12.46 -17.16 -19.15
C SER A 56 11.00 -17.15 -18.69
N ILE A 57 10.39 -18.33 -18.60
CA ILE A 57 9.00 -18.48 -18.19
C ILE A 57 8.85 -18.16 -16.70
N PHE A 58 9.81 -18.57 -15.87
CA PHE A 58 9.86 -18.20 -14.45
C PHE A 58 9.83 -16.67 -14.24
N VAL A 59 10.66 -15.93 -14.99
CA VAL A 59 10.69 -14.46 -14.92
C VAL A 59 9.35 -13.88 -15.37
N CYS A 60 8.79 -14.36 -16.48
CA CYS A 60 7.48 -13.91 -16.96
C CYS A 60 6.38 -14.10 -15.90
N ILE A 61 6.33 -15.26 -15.25
CA ILE A 61 5.33 -15.56 -14.22
C ILE A 61 5.50 -14.65 -13.00
N ASN A 62 6.73 -14.37 -12.55
CA ASN A 62 6.97 -13.44 -11.46
C ASN A 62 6.50 -12.02 -11.82
N VAL A 63 6.80 -11.54 -13.02
CA VAL A 63 6.37 -10.21 -13.49
C VAL A 63 4.84 -10.12 -13.55
N ILE A 64 4.18 -11.14 -14.10
CA ILE A 64 2.71 -11.18 -14.19
C ILE A 64 2.08 -11.22 -12.81
N SER A 65 2.60 -12.06 -11.91
CA SER A 65 2.08 -12.20 -10.54
C SER A 65 2.23 -10.90 -9.75
N TRP A 66 3.39 -10.26 -9.87
CA TRP A 66 3.64 -8.94 -9.28
C TRP A 66 2.69 -7.87 -9.86
N ALA A 67 2.48 -7.85 -11.18
CA ALA A 67 1.58 -6.89 -11.82
C ALA A 67 0.14 -7.05 -11.32
N VAL A 68 -0.37 -8.29 -11.26
CA VAL A 68 -1.71 -8.59 -10.71
C VAL A 68 -1.82 -8.12 -9.26
N ALA A 69 -0.81 -8.40 -8.44
CA ALA A 69 -0.77 -7.97 -7.04
C ALA A 69 -0.75 -6.43 -6.92
N VAL A 70 0.03 -5.72 -7.73
CA VAL A 70 0.09 -4.25 -7.74
C VAL A 70 -1.24 -3.65 -8.18
N THR A 71 -1.89 -4.21 -9.20
CA THR A 71 -3.23 -3.77 -9.62
C THR A 71 -4.25 -3.98 -8.51
N PHE A 72 -4.25 -5.15 -7.86
CA PHE A 72 -5.10 -5.41 -6.70
C PHE A 72 -4.85 -4.38 -5.58
N ALA A 73 -3.58 -4.18 -5.21
CA ALA A 73 -3.18 -3.25 -4.15
C ALA A 73 -3.63 -1.82 -4.45
N TYR A 74 -3.52 -1.38 -5.71
CA TYR A 74 -4.00 -0.07 -6.13
C TYR A 74 -5.51 0.09 -5.90
N ILE A 75 -6.30 -0.89 -6.36
CA ILE A 75 -7.77 -0.84 -6.25
C ILE A 75 -8.18 -0.78 -4.78
N VAL A 76 -7.65 -1.67 -3.93
CA VAL A 76 -8.06 -1.72 -2.53
C VAL A 76 -7.59 -0.51 -1.74
N ASN A 77 -6.38 -0.01 -2.00
CA ASN A 77 -5.86 1.19 -1.35
C ASN A 77 -6.68 2.42 -1.74
N ARG A 78 -7.01 2.57 -3.03
CA ARG A 78 -7.79 3.70 -3.51
C ARG A 78 -9.22 3.71 -2.96
N VAL A 79 -9.91 2.57 -3.01
CA VAL A 79 -11.33 2.48 -2.67
C VAL A 79 -11.56 2.37 -1.16
N PHE A 80 -10.81 1.51 -0.45
CA PHE A 80 -11.09 1.20 0.96
C PHE A 80 -10.23 1.96 1.95
N VAL A 81 -8.93 2.11 1.65
CA VAL A 81 -7.98 2.76 2.58
C VAL A 81 -8.12 4.27 2.50
N PHE A 82 -7.93 4.84 1.30
CA PHE A 82 -7.82 6.28 1.13
C PHE A 82 -9.11 6.95 0.64
N GLN A 83 -10.06 6.19 0.08
CA GLN A 83 -11.33 6.70 -0.47
C GLN A 83 -11.10 7.90 -1.40
N SER A 84 -10.11 7.80 -2.29
CA SER A 84 -9.70 8.92 -3.14
C SER A 84 -10.61 9.08 -4.34
N SER A 85 -10.96 10.32 -4.68
CA SER A 85 -11.76 10.67 -5.86
C SER A 85 -10.93 11.37 -6.95
N GLY A 86 -9.60 11.36 -6.85
CA GLY A 86 -8.75 11.98 -7.86
C GLY A 86 -8.74 11.20 -9.18
N ASN A 87 -7.92 11.67 -10.12
CA ASN A 87 -7.85 11.06 -11.44
C ASN A 87 -7.28 9.62 -11.34
N PRO A 88 -8.06 8.59 -11.72
CA PRO A 88 -7.67 7.19 -11.60
C PRO A 88 -6.34 6.89 -12.30
N PHE A 89 -6.20 7.39 -13.51
CA PHE A 89 -5.09 7.04 -14.39
C PHE A 89 -3.76 7.61 -13.85
N ARG A 90 -3.79 8.87 -13.39
CA ARG A 90 -2.61 9.51 -12.79
C ARG A 90 -2.21 8.85 -11.47
N GLU A 91 -3.18 8.51 -10.63
CA GLU A 91 -2.93 7.82 -9.37
C GLU A 91 -2.35 6.43 -9.61
N LEU A 92 -2.87 5.69 -10.60
CA LEU A 92 -2.35 4.38 -10.98
C LEU A 92 -0.90 4.47 -11.46
N ILE A 93 -0.60 5.39 -12.37
CA ILE A 93 0.78 5.57 -12.89
C ILE A 93 1.74 5.90 -11.74
N THR A 94 1.35 6.81 -10.85
CA THR A 94 2.19 7.23 -9.72
C THR A 94 2.36 6.11 -8.69
N PHE A 95 1.32 5.31 -8.48
CA PHE A 95 1.38 4.14 -7.60
C PHE A 95 2.27 3.05 -8.18
N VAL A 96 2.09 2.71 -9.46
CA VAL A 96 2.90 1.71 -10.16
C VAL A 96 4.37 2.17 -10.23
N SER A 97 4.64 3.44 -10.50
CA SER A 97 6.02 3.95 -10.53
C SER A 97 6.70 3.85 -9.16
N ALA A 98 6.00 4.19 -8.06
CA ALA A 98 6.51 4.00 -6.70
C ALA A 98 6.83 2.52 -6.41
N ARG A 99 5.99 1.59 -6.91
CA ARG A 99 6.23 0.15 -6.79
C ARG A 99 7.44 -0.32 -7.60
N ILE A 100 7.62 0.18 -8.82
CA ILE A 100 8.80 -0.15 -9.66
C ILE A 100 10.07 0.38 -9.00
N VAL A 101 10.07 1.63 -8.53
CA VAL A 101 11.23 2.23 -7.86
C VAL A 101 11.59 1.43 -6.62
N THR A 102 10.60 1.08 -5.79
CA THR A 102 10.87 0.29 -4.58
C THR A 102 11.38 -1.11 -4.90
N LEU A 103 10.86 -1.77 -5.94
CA LEU A 103 11.38 -3.07 -6.41
C LEU A 103 12.84 -2.96 -6.87
N ILE A 104 13.16 -1.98 -7.72
CA ILE A 104 14.53 -1.82 -8.25
C ILE A 104 15.50 -1.46 -7.13
N VAL A 105 15.15 -0.52 -6.25
CA VAL A 105 16.05 -0.03 -5.21
C VAL A 105 16.24 -1.06 -4.10
N PHE A 106 15.16 -1.62 -3.57
CA PHE A 106 15.20 -2.44 -2.37
C PHE A 106 15.24 -3.94 -2.66
N GLU A 107 14.51 -4.44 -3.66
CA GLU A 107 14.51 -5.89 -3.94
C GLU A 107 15.70 -6.30 -4.81
N ILE A 108 16.04 -5.52 -5.85
CA ILE A 108 17.18 -5.84 -6.73
C ILE A 108 18.47 -5.17 -6.23
N GLY A 109 18.44 -3.86 -5.99
CA GLY A 109 19.63 -3.08 -5.64
C GLY A 109 20.27 -3.53 -4.32
N LEU A 110 19.47 -3.63 -3.27
CA LEU A 110 19.98 -4.03 -1.95
C LEU A 110 20.33 -5.52 -1.88
N SER A 111 19.66 -6.39 -2.63
CA SER A 111 20.03 -7.81 -2.67
C SER A 111 21.39 -8.01 -3.35
N VAL A 112 21.66 -7.30 -4.45
CA VAL A 112 22.98 -7.31 -5.11
C VAL A 112 24.05 -6.69 -4.21
N LEU A 113 23.76 -5.55 -3.58
CA LEU A 113 24.70 -4.91 -2.64
C LEU A 113 25.05 -5.85 -1.48
N MET A 114 24.07 -6.55 -0.92
CA MET A 114 24.30 -7.53 0.14
C MET A 114 25.18 -8.68 -0.31
N VAL A 115 24.91 -9.26 -1.49
CA VAL A 115 25.76 -10.32 -2.06
C VAL A 115 27.19 -9.81 -2.21
N VAL A 116 27.40 -8.61 -2.74
CA VAL A 116 28.74 -8.03 -2.92
C VAL A 116 29.43 -7.77 -1.57
N ILE A 117 28.75 -7.19 -0.58
CA ILE A 117 29.34 -6.89 0.73
C ILE A 117 29.69 -8.17 1.48
N LEU A 118 28.80 -9.16 1.50
CA LEU A 118 29.06 -10.45 2.16
C LEU A 118 30.17 -11.23 1.46
N GLU A 119 30.16 -11.31 0.13
CA GLU A 119 31.15 -12.07 -0.63
C GLU A 119 32.53 -11.39 -0.69
N ARG A 120 32.58 -10.06 -0.73
CA ARG A 120 33.84 -9.31 -0.99
C ARG A 120 34.35 -8.52 0.21
N GLY A 121 33.48 -8.16 1.14
CA GLY A 121 33.79 -7.20 2.21
C GLY A 121 34.01 -7.82 3.59
N LEU A 122 33.40 -8.98 3.89
CA LEU A 122 33.47 -9.58 5.23
C LEU A 122 34.09 -10.99 5.28
N ASP A 123 34.53 -11.56 4.14
CA ASP A 123 35.07 -12.93 4.02
C ASP A 123 34.24 -13.96 4.82
N THR A 124 32.93 -13.71 4.91
CA THR A 124 32.02 -14.47 5.76
C THR A 124 31.52 -15.64 4.94
N PRO A 125 31.63 -16.90 5.43
CA PRO A 125 31.05 -18.03 4.72
C PRO A 125 29.55 -17.78 4.55
N LYS A 126 29.06 -17.95 3.31
CA LYS A 126 27.73 -17.57 2.80
C LYS A 126 26.51 -17.98 3.63
N GLN A 127 26.68 -18.85 4.62
CA GLN A 127 25.62 -19.41 5.45
C GLN A 127 26.17 -19.64 6.87
N THR A 128 26.24 -18.59 7.69
CA THR A 128 26.02 -18.81 9.13
C THR A 128 24.53 -19.06 9.28
N GLU A 129 24.14 -20.33 9.15
CA GLU A 129 22.78 -20.75 9.46
C GLU A 129 22.52 -20.41 10.92
N LEU A 130 21.55 -19.51 11.16
CA LEU A 130 21.18 -19.12 12.50
C LEU A 130 20.31 -20.18 13.17
N LEU A 131 19.38 -20.72 12.38
CA LEU A 131 18.37 -21.67 12.78
C LEU A 131 18.11 -22.57 11.56
N ASN A 132 18.29 -23.87 11.75
CA ASN A 132 17.88 -24.90 10.81
C ASN A 132 16.75 -25.68 11.46
N PHE A 133 15.52 -25.47 10.99
CA PHE A 133 14.36 -26.20 11.48
C PHE A 133 13.71 -26.95 10.32
N TYR A 134 13.70 -28.29 10.39
CA TYR A 134 12.96 -29.14 9.45
C TYR A 134 13.21 -28.83 7.95
N GLY A 135 14.45 -28.44 7.59
CA GLY A 135 14.84 -28.12 6.21
C GLY A 135 14.64 -26.66 5.79
N PHE A 136 14.22 -25.77 6.70
CA PHE A 136 14.23 -24.33 6.50
C PHE A 136 15.40 -23.70 7.25
N SER A 137 16.40 -23.24 6.50
CA SER A 137 17.57 -22.52 7.03
C SER A 137 17.33 -21.02 6.96
N ILE A 138 17.26 -20.35 8.12
CA ILE A 138 17.22 -18.89 8.18
C ILE A 138 18.66 -18.38 8.30
N SER A 139 19.09 -17.57 7.33
CA SER A 139 20.36 -16.85 7.39
C SER A 139 20.18 -15.43 7.95
N TRP A 140 21.26 -14.85 8.48
CA TRP A 140 21.34 -13.41 8.79
C TRP A 140 20.91 -12.54 7.61
N ALA A 141 21.23 -12.95 6.38
CA ALA A 141 20.81 -12.24 5.17
C ALA A 141 19.29 -12.24 4.97
N ASP A 142 18.60 -13.32 5.35
CA ASP A 142 17.15 -13.43 5.17
C ASP A 142 16.40 -12.57 6.19
N LEU A 143 16.90 -12.45 7.42
CA LEU A 143 16.37 -11.51 8.40
C LEU A 143 16.45 -10.07 7.91
N ILE A 144 17.58 -9.68 7.31
CA ILE A 144 17.72 -8.32 6.77
C ILE A 144 16.79 -8.10 5.58
N LYS A 145 16.65 -9.08 4.67
CA LYS A 145 15.68 -9.00 3.57
C LYS A 145 14.25 -8.84 4.06
N ILE A 146 13.86 -9.55 5.12
CA ILE A 146 12.53 -9.40 5.74
C ILE A 146 12.36 -7.99 6.29
N GLY A 147 13.36 -7.47 7.03
CA GLY A 147 13.35 -6.10 7.55
C GLY A 147 13.24 -5.05 6.43
N VAL A 148 13.96 -5.24 5.34
CA VAL A 148 13.87 -4.40 4.13
C VAL A 148 12.47 -4.44 3.53
N GLN A 149 11.85 -5.63 3.44
CA GLN A 149 10.50 -5.76 2.91
C GLN A 149 9.48 -5.01 3.77
N VAL A 150 9.64 -5.03 5.10
CA VAL A 150 8.82 -4.22 6.02
C VAL A 150 9.01 -2.73 5.75
N CYS A 151 10.26 -2.27 5.60
CA CYS A 151 10.56 -0.88 5.26
C CYS A 151 9.95 -0.47 3.90
N VAL A 152 9.99 -1.35 2.91
CA VAL A 152 9.38 -1.12 1.58
C VAL A 152 7.86 -0.94 1.69
N VAL A 153 7.19 -1.76 2.50
CA VAL A 153 5.74 -1.62 2.72
C VAL A 153 5.42 -0.30 3.39
N ILE A 154 6.19 0.10 4.41
CA ILE A 154 6.01 1.37 5.12
C ILE A 154 6.29 2.56 4.17
N ALA A 155 7.37 2.52 3.40
CA ALA A 155 7.69 3.56 2.42
C ALA A 155 6.57 3.70 1.39
N ASN A 156 6.07 2.58 0.85
CA ASN A 156 4.94 2.58 -0.07
C ASN A 156 3.66 3.16 0.55
N TYR A 157 3.39 2.92 1.84
CA TYR A 157 2.29 3.58 2.56
C TYR A 157 2.48 5.10 2.62
N LEU A 158 3.67 5.55 3.02
CA LEU A 158 3.98 6.98 3.14
C LEU A 158 3.86 7.68 1.78
N PHE A 159 4.40 7.09 0.71
CA PHE A 159 4.24 7.61 -0.65
C PHE A 159 2.78 7.64 -1.10
N SER A 160 2.02 6.57 -0.83
CA SER A 160 0.60 6.49 -1.15
C SER A 160 -0.20 7.60 -0.46
N LYS A 161 0.09 7.85 0.82
CA LYS A 161 -0.63 8.84 1.62
C LYS A 161 -0.28 10.29 1.29
N ILE A 162 1.01 10.58 1.05
CA ILE A 162 1.49 11.97 0.91
C ILE A 162 1.34 12.46 -0.54
N PHE A 163 1.65 11.61 -1.52
CA PHE A 163 1.79 12.05 -2.91
C PHE A 163 0.65 11.57 -3.82
N ILE A 164 0.05 10.42 -3.53
CA ILE A 164 -0.86 9.74 -4.48
C ILE A 164 -2.32 10.05 -4.15
N PHE A 165 -2.77 9.75 -2.93
CA PHE A 165 -4.19 9.79 -2.60
C PHE A 165 -4.56 11.04 -1.81
N LYS A 166 -5.00 12.08 -2.52
CA LYS A 166 -5.63 13.25 -1.88
C LYS A 166 -7.08 12.93 -1.57
N LYS A 167 -7.53 13.26 -0.35
CA LYS A 167 -8.93 13.11 0.08
C LYS A 167 -9.78 14.27 -0.41
N VAL A 168 -11.05 13.99 -0.68
CA VAL A 168 -12.08 15.02 -0.84
C VAL A 168 -12.40 15.57 0.55
N VAL A 169 -12.27 16.88 0.71
CA VAL A 169 -12.96 17.57 1.80
C VAL A 169 -14.40 17.71 1.32
N VAL A 170 -15.31 16.88 1.85
CA VAL A 170 -16.74 17.12 1.67
C VAL A 170 -17.03 18.41 2.42
N SER A 171 -17.26 19.49 1.69
CA SER A 171 -17.75 20.74 2.26
C SER A 171 -19.21 20.51 2.64
N ASP A 172 -19.54 20.61 3.93
CA ASP A 172 -20.90 20.51 4.49
C ASP A 172 -21.87 21.62 4.01
N THR A 173 -21.66 22.18 2.81
CA THR A 173 -22.43 23.30 2.25
C THR A 173 -23.84 22.90 1.76
N GLY A 174 -24.22 21.62 1.89
CA GLY A 174 -25.51 21.10 1.45
C GLY A 174 -26.58 21.00 2.53
N SER A 175 -26.24 21.17 3.81
CA SER A 175 -27.19 20.94 4.91
C SER A 175 -27.98 22.19 5.35
N GLU A 176 -27.53 23.40 5.03
CA GLU A 176 -28.20 24.65 5.46
C GLU A 176 -29.32 25.12 4.50
N ALA A 177 -29.41 24.58 3.28
CA ALA A 177 -30.38 25.05 2.29
C ALA A 177 -31.82 24.52 2.48
N ILE A 178 -32.04 23.61 3.44
CA ILE A 178 -33.35 22.97 3.66
C ILE A 178 -34.13 23.59 4.85
N ASP A 179 -33.47 24.37 5.71
CA ASP A 179 -34.08 24.97 6.91
C ASP A 179 -34.51 26.45 6.75
N ALA A 180 -34.45 27.02 5.54
CA ALA A 180 -34.95 28.38 5.32
C ALA A 180 -36.49 28.42 5.39
N PRO A 181 -37.10 29.24 6.27
CA PRO A 181 -38.55 29.38 6.31
C PRO A 181 -39.04 30.03 5.02
N LYS A 182 -39.99 29.38 4.35
CA LYS A 182 -40.75 29.98 3.25
C LYS A 182 -41.71 31.01 3.83
N GLU A 183 -41.25 32.25 4.01
CA GLU A 183 -42.13 33.36 4.35
C GLU A 183 -42.28 34.30 3.14
N ALA A 184 -43.53 34.31 2.65
CA ALA A 184 -44.27 35.35 1.92
C ALA A 184 -43.51 36.33 1.00
N ASP A 185 -43.82 36.27 -0.30
CA ASP A 185 -44.18 37.50 -1.01
C ASP A 185 -45.06 37.23 -2.25
N SER A 186 -46.35 37.57 -2.15
CA SER A 186 -47.19 37.90 -3.30
C SER A 186 -48.33 38.83 -2.87
N ILE A 187 -47.97 40.01 -2.38
CA ILE A 187 -48.84 41.19 -2.46
C ILE A 187 -48.41 41.96 -3.71
N GLY A 188 -49.24 41.95 -4.75
CA GLY A 188 -48.91 42.71 -5.96
C GLY A 188 -49.82 42.49 -7.17
N ALA A 189 -51.14 42.38 -6.99
CA ALA A 189 -52.08 42.52 -8.10
C ALA A 189 -52.68 43.93 -8.07
N SER A 190 -52.14 44.83 -8.88
CA SER A 190 -52.72 46.11 -9.25
C SER A 190 -52.77 46.20 -10.77
N LYS A 191 -53.97 45.93 -11.33
CA LYS A 191 -54.69 46.74 -12.32
C LYS A 191 -55.92 45.98 -12.82
#